data_AF-A0A1W9KWC5-F1
#
_entry.id   AF-A0A1W9KWC5-F1
#
_cell.length_a   1.000
_cell.length_b   1.000
_cell.length_c   1.000
_cell.angle_alpha   90.00
_cell.angle_beta   90.00
_cell.angle_gamma   90.00
#
_symmetry.space_group_name_H-M   'P 1'
#
loop_
_entity.id
_entity.type
_entity.pdbx_description
1 polymer ?
#
loop_
_entity_poly.entity_id
_entity_poly.type
_entity_poly.pdbx_seq_one_letter_code
_entity_poly.pdbx_strand_id
1 'polypeptide(L)'
;MRLGSLVDIRATLSILDTDVQRDVEIVRLVRLQRVEPTVNLFHTVPPQWVSDQSLISRASVLWQGLSPTMQTWFNALFWNEPERFKGYLQAPASMAHHHSHIHGLLSHSLDCAERANLLARWDGTVNPDVLTMATLLHDVGKAEEYEWSAWKNSWTISDRGALLGHKLTSLEWLAAARTLVPHGVPNELAMSLYHAITACHAPEWVGLRSPRTPEAHYLSSVDALSGLCELTQRFSSLDGGFGRYHKAFRGGPFTTIQTSKLIVESRDQTRPHRRENTASC
;
A
#
# COMPACT_ATOMS: atom_id res chain seq x y z
N MET A 1 -4.80 12.11 -26.40
CA MET A 1 -4.95 11.29 -25.18
C MET A 1 -4.25 12.00 -24.03
N ARG A 2 -4.77 11.91 -22.80
CA ARG A 2 -4.07 12.47 -21.61
C ARG A 2 -3.03 11.46 -21.12
N LEU A 3 -1.93 11.93 -20.52
CA LEU A 3 -0.96 11.06 -19.86
C LEU A 3 -1.68 10.19 -18.80
N GLY A 4 -1.34 8.90 -18.73
CA GLY A 4 -1.99 7.95 -17.82
C GLY A 4 -3.31 7.33 -18.34
N SER A 5 -3.73 7.65 -19.57
CA SER A 5 -4.90 6.97 -20.18
C SER A 5 -4.58 5.51 -20.51
N LEU A 6 -5.47 4.59 -20.16
CA LEU A 6 -5.38 3.18 -20.57
C LEU A 6 -5.77 3.02 -22.05
N VAL A 7 -4.92 2.31 -22.79
CA VAL A 7 -5.09 2.04 -24.21
C VAL A 7 -4.82 0.57 -24.51
N ASP A 8 -5.61 0.00 -25.42
CA ASP A 8 -5.29 -1.28 -26.07
C ASP A 8 -4.35 -1.00 -27.25
N ILE A 9 -3.22 -1.70 -27.28
CA ILE A 9 -2.21 -1.60 -28.35
C ILE A 9 -2.36 -2.83 -29.22
N ARG A 10 -2.78 -2.62 -30.47
CA ARG A 10 -2.73 -3.66 -31.50
C ARG A 10 -1.53 -3.38 -32.38
N ALA A 11 -0.57 -4.31 -32.36
CA ALA A 11 0.63 -4.24 -33.16
C ALA A 11 0.72 -5.43 -34.11
N THR A 12 1.29 -5.21 -35.29
CA THR A 12 1.62 -6.28 -36.24
C THR A 12 3.11 -6.56 -36.10
N LEU A 13 3.47 -7.81 -35.81
CA LEU A 13 4.86 -8.25 -35.76
C LEU A 13 5.28 -8.76 -37.14
N SER A 14 6.04 -7.98 -37.88
CA SER A 14 6.77 -8.46 -39.06
C SER A 14 8.13 -8.99 -38.62
N ILE A 15 8.31 -10.31 -38.67
CA ILE A 15 9.62 -10.93 -38.42
C ILE A 15 10.44 -10.81 -39.71
N LEU A 16 11.40 -9.88 -39.73
CA LEU A 16 12.48 -9.88 -40.70
C LEU A 16 13.69 -10.57 -40.09
N ASP A 17 14.39 -11.32 -40.94
CA ASP A 17 15.37 -12.36 -40.62
C ASP A 17 16.51 -11.96 -39.66
N THR A 18 17.13 -12.98 -39.08
CA THR A 18 18.06 -13.02 -37.95
C THR A 18 19.13 -11.92 -37.86
N ASP A 19 18.82 -10.77 -37.23
CA ASP A 19 19.78 -9.92 -36.47
C ASP A 19 19.04 -8.88 -35.57
N VAL A 20 18.01 -9.36 -34.87
CA VAL A 20 16.69 -8.70 -34.78
C VAL A 20 16.61 -7.45 -33.90
N GLN A 21 16.73 -6.26 -34.51
CA GLN A 21 16.03 -5.06 -34.07
C GLN A 21 14.53 -5.24 -34.34
N ARG A 22 13.74 -5.49 -33.29
CA ARG A 22 12.28 -5.70 -33.41
C ARG A 22 11.57 -4.36 -33.46
N ASP A 23 11.29 -3.89 -34.66
CA ASP A 23 10.39 -2.75 -34.84
C ASP A 23 8.94 -3.21 -34.59
N VAL A 24 8.32 -2.65 -33.55
CA VAL A 24 6.90 -2.89 -33.24
C VAL A 24 6.08 -1.78 -33.89
N GLU A 25 5.43 -2.08 -35.02
CA GLU A 25 4.52 -1.14 -35.66
C GLU A 25 3.17 -1.11 -34.93
N ILE A 26 2.87 0.01 -34.28
CA ILE A 26 1.57 0.25 -33.64
C ILE A 26 0.60 0.75 -34.71
N VAL A 27 -0.20 -0.17 -35.26
CA VAL A 27 -1.17 0.17 -36.31
C VAL A 27 -2.39 0.93 -35.77
N ARG A 28 -2.73 0.75 -34.48
CA ARG A 28 -3.86 1.43 -33.86
C ARG A 28 -3.75 1.49 -32.34
N LEU A 29 -4.13 2.64 -31.79
CA LEU A 29 -4.39 2.84 -30.36
C LEU A 29 -5.89 2.99 -30.13
N VAL A 30 -6.47 2.15 -29.27
CA VAL A 30 -7.89 2.23 -28.90
C VAL A 30 -7.99 2.54 -27.42
N ARG A 31 -8.72 3.61 -27.08
CA ARG A 31 -9.02 3.90 -25.68
C ARG A 31 -10.02 2.87 -25.15
N LEU A 32 -9.69 2.22 -24.05
CA LEU A 32 -10.61 1.31 -23.37
C LEU A 32 -11.69 2.11 -22.65
N GLN A 33 -12.95 1.95 -23.08
CA GLN A 33 -14.09 2.68 -22.52
C GLN A 33 -14.75 1.95 -21.34
N ARG A 34 -14.52 0.65 -21.22
CA ARG A 34 -15.07 -0.20 -20.15
C ARG A 34 -13.93 -0.70 -19.28
N VAL A 35 -14.25 -0.93 -18.01
CA VAL A 35 -13.33 -1.51 -17.03
C VAL A 35 -13.05 -2.95 -17.43
N GLU A 36 -11.78 -3.28 -17.65
CA GLU A 36 -11.37 -4.65 -17.97
C GLU A 36 -10.72 -5.29 -16.72
N PRO A 37 -11.24 -6.41 -16.22
CA PRO A 37 -10.64 -7.12 -15.08
C PRO A 37 -9.27 -7.70 -15.39
N THR A 38 -8.96 -7.99 -16.65
CA THR A 38 -7.70 -8.63 -17.05
C THR A 38 -6.50 -7.68 -17.00
N VAL A 39 -6.75 -6.38 -16.89
CA VAL A 39 -5.71 -5.35 -16.82
C VAL A 39 -5.34 -5.11 -15.37
N ASN A 40 -4.18 -5.59 -14.94
CA ASN A 40 -3.63 -5.19 -13.65
C ASN A 40 -3.08 -3.77 -13.74
N LEU A 41 -3.77 -2.81 -13.09
CA LEU A 41 -3.39 -1.38 -13.16
C LEU A 41 -1.97 -1.12 -12.65
N PHE A 42 -1.44 -1.93 -11.74
CA PHE A 42 -0.07 -1.76 -11.25
C PHE A 42 0.97 -2.00 -12.34
N HIS A 43 0.70 -2.85 -13.33
CA HIS A 43 1.57 -3.03 -14.50
C HIS A 43 1.56 -1.85 -15.47
N THR A 44 0.60 -0.92 -15.31
CA THR A 44 0.46 0.27 -16.16
C THR A 44 1.08 1.52 -15.52
N VAL A 45 1.65 1.39 -14.31
CA VAL A 45 2.22 2.51 -13.57
C VAL A 45 3.50 2.99 -14.25
N PRO A 46 3.56 4.26 -14.68
CA PRO A 46 4.77 4.81 -15.27
C PRO A 46 5.90 4.95 -14.23
N PRO A 47 7.18 4.73 -14.59
CA PRO A 47 8.32 4.87 -13.66
C PRO A 47 8.44 6.26 -13.03
N GLN A 48 7.96 7.30 -13.72
CA GLN A 48 7.91 8.67 -13.17
C GLN A 48 6.88 8.86 -12.05
N TRP A 49 5.92 7.95 -11.92
CA TRP A 49 4.96 7.99 -10.81
C TRP A 49 5.49 7.26 -9.59
N VAL A 50 6.08 6.09 -9.79
CA VAL A 50 6.71 5.27 -8.75
C VAL A 50 7.98 4.64 -9.32
N SER A 51 9.14 5.05 -8.80
CA SER A 51 10.42 4.49 -9.22
C SER A 51 10.72 3.13 -8.57
N ASP A 52 10.18 2.91 -7.37
CA ASP A 52 10.36 1.66 -6.62
C ASP A 52 9.48 0.53 -7.18
N GLN A 53 10.09 -0.34 -7.97
CA GLN A 53 9.42 -1.49 -8.58
C GLN A 53 9.00 -2.56 -7.56
N SER A 54 9.57 -2.56 -6.34
CA SER A 54 9.18 -3.51 -5.30
C SER A 54 7.76 -3.21 -4.79
N LEU A 55 7.40 -1.93 -4.63
CA LEU A 55 6.05 -1.51 -4.25
C LEU A 55 5.03 -1.94 -5.31
N ILE A 56 5.34 -1.73 -6.59
CA ILE A 56 4.46 -2.11 -7.70
C ILE A 56 4.28 -3.63 -7.76
N SER A 57 5.36 -4.39 -7.56
CA SER A 57 5.31 -5.85 -7.54
C SER A 57 4.45 -6.39 -6.39
N ARG A 58 4.63 -5.85 -5.17
CA ARG A 58 3.82 -6.20 -3.99
C ARG A 58 2.33 -5.91 -4.22
N ALA A 59 2.02 -4.72 -4.73
CA ALA A 59 0.65 -4.32 -5.05
C ALA A 59 0.02 -5.21 -6.11
N SER A 60 0.78 -5.54 -7.16
CA SER A 60 0.35 -6.44 -8.23
C SER A 60 -0.02 -7.83 -7.69
N VAL A 61 0.81 -8.41 -6.81
CA VAL A 61 0.54 -9.72 -6.21
C VAL A 61 -0.74 -9.71 -5.37
N LEU A 62 -0.95 -8.69 -4.54
CA LEU A 62 -2.17 -8.59 -3.74
C LEU A 62 -3.42 -8.44 -4.61
N TRP A 63 -3.35 -7.62 -5.65
CA TRP A 63 -4.47 -7.45 -6.59
C TRP A 63 -4.76 -8.74 -7.37
N GLN A 64 -3.73 -9.49 -7.78
CA GLN A 64 -3.90 -10.78 -8.48
C GLN A 64 -4.59 -11.83 -7.60
N GLY A 65 -4.42 -11.73 -6.27
CA GLY A 65 -5.08 -12.61 -5.31
C GLY A 65 -6.58 -12.38 -5.15
N LEU A 66 -7.12 -11.25 -5.63
CA LEU A 66 -8.55 -10.94 -5.58
C LEU A 66 -9.35 -11.75 -6.61
N SER A 67 -10.63 -12.03 -6.33
CA SER A 67 -11.54 -12.58 -7.35
C SER A 67 -11.75 -11.61 -8.52
N PRO A 68 -12.16 -12.09 -9.71
CA PRO A 68 -12.39 -11.24 -10.89
C PRO A 68 -13.36 -10.08 -10.63
N THR A 69 -14.39 -10.28 -9.80
CA THR A 69 -15.34 -9.23 -9.41
C THR A 69 -14.65 -8.13 -8.60
N MET A 70 -13.80 -8.50 -7.63
CA MET A 70 -13.05 -7.54 -6.81
C MET A 70 -11.93 -6.85 -7.59
N GLN A 71 -11.25 -7.56 -8.49
CA GLN A 71 -10.30 -6.96 -9.44
C GLN A 71 -10.98 -5.91 -10.32
N THR A 72 -12.15 -6.22 -10.87
CA THR A 72 -12.95 -5.25 -11.65
C THR A 72 -13.34 -4.06 -10.81
N TRP A 73 -13.80 -4.28 -9.58
CA TRP A 73 -14.21 -3.19 -8.70
C TRP A 73 -13.03 -2.29 -8.32
N PHE A 74 -11.88 -2.87 -7.95
CA PHE A 74 -10.64 -2.12 -7.74
C PHE A 74 -10.27 -1.28 -8.97
N ASN A 75 -10.27 -1.90 -10.16
CA ASN A 75 -9.95 -1.20 -11.40
C ASN A 75 -10.91 -0.05 -11.67
N ALA A 76 -12.21 -0.26 -11.42
CA ALA A 76 -13.24 0.74 -11.61
C ALA A 76 -13.04 2.01 -10.77
N LEU A 77 -12.35 1.93 -9.62
CA LEU A 77 -12.02 3.14 -8.82
C LEU A 77 -11.12 4.10 -9.58
N PHE A 78 -10.25 3.58 -10.45
CA PHE A 78 -9.15 4.31 -11.06
C PHE A 78 -9.25 4.42 -12.58
N TRP A 79 -10.11 3.62 -13.22
CA TRP A 79 -10.15 3.42 -14.67
C TRP A 79 -10.26 4.71 -15.49
N ASN A 80 -11.16 5.60 -15.07
CA ASN A 80 -11.40 6.88 -15.73
C ASN A 80 -10.74 8.06 -15.01
N GLU A 81 -10.02 7.79 -13.92
CA GLU A 81 -9.50 8.78 -12.98
C GLU A 81 -7.98 8.57 -12.76
N PRO A 82 -7.14 8.86 -13.77
CA PRO A 82 -5.70 8.62 -13.66
C PRO A 82 -5.01 9.47 -12.59
N GLU A 83 -5.48 10.70 -12.34
CA GLU A 83 -4.93 11.55 -11.27
C GLU A 83 -5.27 10.99 -9.88
N ARG A 84 -6.43 10.35 -9.73
CA ARG A 84 -6.79 9.64 -8.49
C ARG A 84 -5.83 8.48 -8.23
N PHE A 85 -5.54 7.68 -9.26
CA PHE A 85 -4.60 6.57 -9.11
C PHE A 85 -3.19 7.07 -8.80
N LYS A 86 -2.74 8.10 -9.51
CA LYS A 86 -1.46 8.77 -9.22
C LYS A 86 -1.41 9.31 -7.79
N GLY A 87 -2.49 9.94 -7.31
CA GLY A 87 -2.61 10.40 -5.93
C GLY A 87 -2.49 9.25 -4.94
N TYR A 88 -3.17 8.12 -5.19
CA TYR A 88 -3.07 6.92 -4.34
C TYR A 88 -1.63 6.37 -4.28
N LEU A 89 -0.91 6.42 -5.39
CA LEU A 89 0.47 5.96 -5.50
C LEU A 89 1.50 6.93 -4.90
N GLN A 90 1.21 8.23 -4.81
CA GLN A 90 2.21 9.26 -4.46
C GLN A 90 1.96 9.96 -3.12
N ALA A 91 0.71 10.04 -2.66
CA ALA A 91 0.37 10.74 -1.42
C ALA A 91 1.04 10.08 -0.20
N PRO A 92 1.35 10.87 0.84
CA PRO A 92 1.74 10.31 2.14
C PRO A 92 0.53 9.69 2.82
N ALA A 93 0.75 8.71 3.71
CA ALA A 93 -0.34 8.18 4.54
C ALA A 93 -0.70 9.15 5.68
N SER A 94 0.23 10.02 6.08
CA SER A 94 -0.02 11.06 7.08
C SER A 94 0.89 12.27 6.87
N MET A 95 0.47 13.45 7.31
CA MET A 95 1.31 14.66 7.17
C MET A 95 2.52 14.69 8.13
N ALA A 96 2.41 14.09 9.31
CA ALA A 96 3.42 14.22 10.38
C ALA A 96 3.58 12.98 11.27
N HIS A 97 2.97 11.85 10.92
CA HIS A 97 3.01 10.61 11.70
C HIS A 97 3.76 9.52 10.92
N HIS A 98 3.25 8.29 10.94
CA HIS A 98 3.85 7.18 10.21
C HIS A 98 3.61 7.33 8.70
N HIS A 99 4.53 6.79 7.92
CA HIS A 99 4.41 6.78 6.44
C HIS A 99 4.21 8.19 5.84
N SER A 100 4.86 9.20 6.41
CA SER A 100 4.74 10.61 6.01
C SER A 100 5.62 11.02 4.81
N HIS A 101 5.93 10.07 3.94
CA HIS A 101 6.82 10.23 2.78
C HIS A 101 6.04 10.04 1.47
N ILE A 102 6.63 10.42 0.33
CA ILE A 102 6.04 10.13 -0.99
C ILE A 102 5.89 8.61 -1.14
N HIS A 103 4.75 8.16 -1.67
CA HIS A 103 4.33 6.74 -1.72
C HIS A 103 3.93 6.13 -0.37
N GLY A 104 3.90 6.94 0.70
CA GLY A 104 3.58 6.46 2.04
C GLY A 104 2.19 5.84 2.13
N LEU A 105 1.19 6.37 1.40
CA LEU A 105 -0.16 5.82 1.37
C LEU A 105 -0.18 4.39 0.79
N LEU A 106 0.46 4.20 -0.36
CA LEU A 106 0.59 2.87 -0.99
C LEU A 106 1.37 1.92 -0.07
N SER A 107 2.55 2.35 0.43
CA SER A 107 3.38 1.54 1.31
C SER A 107 2.63 1.06 2.55
N HIS A 108 1.91 1.97 3.22
CA HIS A 108 1.07 1.66 4.37
C HIS A 108 -0.04 0.66 4.04
N SER A 109 -0.73 0.85 2.91
CA SER A 109 -1.82 -0.02 2.46
C SER A 109 -1.32 -1.44 2.16
N LEU A 110 -0.14 -1.56 1.53
CA LEU A 110 0.52 -2.84 1.26
C LEU A 110 0.96 -3.54 2.55
N ASP A 111 1.56 -2.80 3.48
CA ASP A 111 1.95 -3.34 4.79
C ASP A 111 0.75 -3.88 5.56
N CYS A 112 -0.38 -3.17 5.52
CA CYS A 112 -1.63 -3.61 6.14
C CYS A 112 -2.18 -4.87 5.46
N ALA A 113 -2.26 -4.88 4.13
CA ALA A 113 -2.82 -5.98 3.36
C ALA A 113 -2.01 -7.27 3.50
N GLU A 114 -0.68 -7.19 3.41
CA GLU A 114 0.20 -8.37 3.55
C GLU A 114 0.11 -8.98 4.95
N ARG A 115 0.10 -8.13 6.00
CA ARG A 115 -0.05 -8.58 7.39
C ARG A 115 -1.42 -9.17 7.64
N ALA A 116 -2.48 -8.51 7.18
CA ALA A 116 -3.85 -8.99 7.35
C ALA A 116 -4.05 -10.35 6.68
N ASN A 117 -3.62 -10.48 5.42
CA ASN A 117 -3.69 -11.73 4.69
C ASN A 117 -2.87 -12.84 5.34
N LEU A 118 -1.70 -12.51 5.92
CA LEU A 118 -0.93 -13.48 6.70
C LEU A 118 -1.67 -13.95 7.95
N LEU A 119 -2.24 -13.03 8.73
CA LEU A 119 -2.95 -13.35 9.97
C LEU A 119 -4.28 -14.09 9.73
N ALA A 120 -4.93 -13.84 8.59
CA ALA A 120 -6.21 -14.45 8.23
C ALA A 120 -6.09 -15.81 7.53
N ARG A 121 -4.88 -16.30 7.18
CA ARG A 121 -4.70 -17.56 6.40
C ARG A 121 -5.43 -18.78 6.97
N TRP A 122 -5.61 -18.82 8.28
CA TRP A 122 -6.21 -19.95 9.00
C TRP A 122 -7.56 -19.59 9.63
N ASP A 123 -8.05 -18.38 9.39
CA ASP A 123 -9.35 -17.94 9.90
C ASP A 123 -10.42 -18.13 8.83
N GLY A 124 -11.15 -19.25 8.92
CA GLY A 124 -12.25 -19.56 8.00
C GLY A 124 -13.46 -18.62 8.12
N THR A 125 -13.46 -17.69 9.08
CA THR A 125 -14.53 -16.68 9.22
C THR A 125 -14.28 -15.43 8.37
N VAL A 126 -13.05 -15.23 7.90
CA VAL A 126 -12.65 -14.07 7.10
C VAL A 126 -12.93 -14.30 5.62
N ASN A 127 -13.54 -13.32 4.97
CA ASN A 127 -13.57 -13.24 3.52
C ASN A 127 -12.26 -12.57 3.01
N PRO A 128 -11.38 -13.31 2.31
CA PRO A 128 -10.06 -12.79 1.91
C PRO A 128 -10.14 -11.65 0.89
N ASP A 129 -11.17 -11.66 0.04
CA ASP A 129 -11.43 -10.63 -0.95
C ASP A 129 -11.80 -9.30 -0.27
N VAL A 130 -12.73 -9.33 0.69
CA VAL A 130 -13.14 -8.16 1.46
C VAL A 130 -11.98 -7.64 2.30
N LEU A 131 -11.22 -8.52 2.97
CA LEU A 131 -10.08 -8.10 3.79
C LEU A 131 -8.98 -7.45 2.94
N THR A 132 -8.63 -8.04 1.80
CA THR A 132 -7.61 -7.50 0.90
C THR A 132 -8.05 -6.16 0.31
N MET A 133 -9.30 -6.06 -0.17
CA MET A 133 -9.85 -4.79 -0.66
C MET A 133 -9.90 -3.73 0.43
N ALA A 134 -10.35 -4.08 1.64
CA ALA A 134 -10.47 -3.15 2.77
C ALA A 134 -9.09 -2.60 3.15
N THR A 135 -8.09 -3.45 3.30
CA THR A 135 -6.72 -3.04 3.66
C THR A 135 -6.06 -2.19 2.57
N LEU A 136 -6.23 -2.55 1.30
CA LEU A 136 -5.71 -1.75 0.18
C LEU A 136 -6.39 -0.38 0.05
N LEU A 137 -7.67 -0.26 0.42
CA LEU A 137 -8.48 0.91 0.07
C LEU A 137 -8.99 1.74 1.24
N HIS A 138 -8.78 1.34 2.50
CA HIS A 138 -9.35 2.04 3.65
C HIS A 138 -9.00 3.54 3.67
N ASP A 139 -7.76 3.85 3.33
CA ASP A 139 -7.21 5.19 3.28
C ASP A 139 -7.12 5.78 1.87
N VAL A 140 -7.72 5.14 0.86
CA VAL A 140 -7.57 5.57 -0.56
C VAL A 140 -7.99 7.02 -0.78
N GLY A 141 -8.98 7.50 -0.04
CA GLY A 141 -9.42 8.89 -0.08
C GLY A 141 -8.35 9.92 0.31
N LYS A 142 -7.23 9.50 0.93
CA LYS A 142 -6.10 10.40 1.21
C LYS A 142 -5.44 10.94 -0.05
N ALA A 143 -5.66 10.28 -1.18
CA ALA A 143 -5.25 10.77 -2.50
C ALA A 143 -5.95 12.07 -2.92
N GLU A 144 -7.10 12.41 -2.33
CA GLU A 144 -7.74 13.74 -2.47
C GLU A 144 -7.79 14.53 -1.15
N GLU A 145 -7.50 13.91 0.00
CA GLU A 145 -7.36 14.64 1.29
C GLU A 145 -6.11 15.52 1.31
N TYR A 146 -5.03 15.05 0.68
CA TYR A 146 -3.76 15.75 0.64
C TYR A 146 -3.44 16.23 -0.77
N GLU A 147 -2.93 17.45 -0.85
CA GLU A 147 -2.47 18.06 -2.10
C GLU A 147 -1.06 18.64 -1.94
N TRP A 148 -0.31 18.68 -3.04
CA TRP A 148 1.03 19.26 -3.04
C TRP A 148 0.96 20.77 -3.23
N SER A 149 1.41 21.53 -2.24
CA SER A 149 1.54 22.98 -2.35
C SER A 149 2.92 23.35 -2.89
N ALA A 150 2.99 23.77 -4.16
CA ALA A 150 4.23 24.26 -4.76
C ALA A 150 4.81 25.48 -4.03
N TRP A 151 3.94 26.35 -3.49
CA TRP A 151 4.34 27.52 -2.71
C TRP A 151 5.02 27.13 -1.39
N LYS A 152 4.45 26.17 -0.65
CA LYS A 152 4.99 25.71 0.64
C LYS A 152 6.01 24.58 0.50
N ASN A 153 6.24 24.10 -0.71
CA ASN A 153 7.07 22.94 -1.03
C ASN A 153 6.78 21.74 -0.10
N SER A 154 5.50 21.48 0.16
CA SER A 154 5.04 20.48 1.13
C SER A 154 3.60 20.05 0.84
N TRP A 155 3.23 18.89 1.39
CA TRP A 155 1.85 18.41 1.38
C TRP A 155 0.99 19.23 2.35
N THR A 156 -0.21 19.60 1.90
CA THR A 156 -1.23 20.29 2.69
C THR A 156 -2.56 19.55 2.63
N ILE A 157 -3.43 19.81 3.59
CA ILE A 157 -4.82 19.34 3.52
C ILE A 157 -5.58 20.15 2.47
N SER A 158 -6.30 19.47 1.59
CA SER A 158 -7.18 20.10 0.59
C SER A 158 -8.50 20.54 1.24
N ASP A 159 -9.31 21.33 0.52
CA ASP A 159 -10.66 21.69 0.98
C ASP A 159 -11.53 20.45 1.21
N ARG A 160 -11.42 19.46 0.32
CA ARG A 160 -12.13 18.18 0.44
C ARG A 160 -11.67 17.41 1.67
N GLY A 161 -10.36 17.40 1.93
CA GLY A 161 -9.79 16.80 3.13
C GLY A 161 -10.28 17.48 4.41
N ALA A 162 -10.32 18.81 4.42
CA ALA A 162 -10.73 19.61 5.57
C ALA A 162 -12.23 19.50 5.88
N LEU A 163 -13.07 19.35 4.85
CA LEU A 163 -14.53 19.34 5.00
C LEU A 163 -15.14 17.93 5.08
N LEU A 164 -14.61 16.97 4.31
CA LEU A 164 -15.19 15.61 4.17
C LEU A 164 -14.29 14.53 4.76
N GLY A 165 -12.98 14.64 4.55
CA GLY A 165 -11.99 13.64 4.94
C GLY A 165 -11.97 12.38 4.07
N HIS A 166 -10.94 11.56 4.27
CA HIS A 166 -10.60 10.42 3.43
C HIS A 166 -11.62 9.29 3.54
N LYS A 167 -12.16 8.97 4.73
CA LYS A 167 -13.10 7.84 4.87
C LYS A 167 -14.37 8.04 4.04
N LEU A 168 -14.95 9.25 4.09
CA LEU A 168 -16.13 9.58 3.29
C LEU A 168 -15.78 9.57 1.79
N THR A 169 -14.61 10.11 1.43
CA THR A 169 -14.10 10.07 0.05
C THR A 169 -13.90 8.64 -0.46
N SER A 170 -13.32 7.74 0.35
CA SER A 170 -13.15 6.32 0.02
C SER A 170 -14.50 5.65 -0.27
N LEU A 171 -15.52 5.89 0.56
CA LEU A 171 -16.86 5.36 0.34
C LEU A 171 -17.51 5.87 -0.94
N GLU A 172 -17.42 7.19 -1.20
CA GLU A 172 -17.96 7.78 -2.42
C GLU A 172 -17.34 7.16 -3.67
N TRP A 173 -16.02 6.97 -3.68
CA TRP A 173 -15.32 6.35 -4.80
C TRP A 173 -15.70 4.89 -4.97
N LEU A 174 -15.75 4.12 -3.88
CA LEU A 174 -16.14 2.71 -3.92
C LEU A 174 -17.59 2.55 -4.40
N ALA A 175 -18.51 3.40 -3.93
CA ALA A 175 -19.91 3.38 -4.33
C ALA A 175 -20.07 3.73 -5.81
N ALA A 176 -19.41 4.79 -6.29
CA ALA A 176 -19.42 5.14 -7.71
C ALA A 176 -18.83 4.03 -8.58
N ALA A 177 -17.67 3.49 -8.20
CA ALA A 177 -16.99 2.42 -8.93
C ALA A 177 -17.81 1.12 -8.98
N ARG A 178 -18.59 0.82 -7.93
CA ARG A 178 -19.47 -0.36 -7.89
C ARG A 178 -20.47 -0.37 -9.04
N THR A 179 -20.93 0.81 -9.47
CA THR A 179 -21.89 0.94 -10.58
C THR A 179 -21.29 0.60 -11.95
N LEU A 180 -19.95 0.56 -12.05
CA LEU A 180 -19.23 0.28 -13.29
C LEU A 180 -18.89 -1.21 -13.46
N VAL A 181 -19.22 -2.05 -12.48
CA VAL A 181 -18.94 -3.50 -12.52
C VAL A 181 -20.03 -4.21 -13.37
N PRO A 182 -19.69 -4.85 -14.51
CA PRO A 182 -20.68 -5.33 -15.49
C PRO A 182 -21.73 -6.33 -14.96
N HIS A 183 -21.34 -7.19 -14.02
CA HIS A 183 -22.23 -8.17 -13.40
C HIS A 183 -22.72 -7.75 -12.01
N GLY A 184 -22.42 -6.51 -11.62
CA GLY A 184 -22.64 -6.00 -10.27
C GLY A 184 -21.72 -6.61 -9.23
N VAL A 185 -21.81 -6.08 -8.02
CA VAL A 185 -21.16 -6.63 -6.82
C VAL A 185 -22.27 -7.07 -5.86
N PRO A 186 -22.24 -8.33 -5.37
CA PRO A 186 -23.17 -8.80 -4.35
C PRO A 186 -23.27 -7.81 -3.19
N ASN A 187 -24.50 -7.51 -2.76
CA ASN A 187 -24.72 -6.44 -1.79
C ASN A 187 -24.04 -6.71 -0.45
N GLU A 188 -24.01 -7.97 -0.02
CA GLU A 188 -23.36 -8.39 1.21
C GLU A 188 -21.85 -8.10 1.17
N LEU A 189 -21.15 -8.41 0.08
CA LEU A 189 -19.72 -8.11 -0.08
C LEU A 189 -19.47 -6.60 -0.05
N ALA A 190 -20.31 -5.82 -0.74
CA ALA A 190 -20.16 -4.38 -0.76
C ALA A 190 -20.39 -3.75 0.62
N MET A 191 -21.44 -4.18 1.32
CA MET A 191 -21.73 -3.72 2.68
C MET A 191 -20.64 -4.11 3.67
N SER A 192 -20.10 -5.32 3.57
CA SER A 192 -18.97 -5.76 4.40
C SER A 192 -17.72 -4.92 4.15
N LEU A 193 -17.40 -4.58 2.90
CA LEU A 193 -16.28 -3.69 2.57
C LEU A 193 -16.49 -2.27 3.13
N TYR A 194 -17.67 -1.68 2.94
CA TYR A 194 -17.99 -0.36 3.49
C TYR A 194 -17.90 -0.35 5.02
N HIS A 195 -18.44 -1.40 5.66
CA HIS A 195 -18.38 -1.56 7.11
C HIS A 195 -16.92 -1.70 7.58
N ALA A 196 -16.12 -2.54 6.94
CA ALA A 196 -14.72 -2.72 7.29
C ALA A 196 -13.93 -1.40 7.28
N ILE A 197 -14.10 -0.59 6.24
CA ILE A 197 -13.40 0.69 6.07
C ILE A 197 -13.87 1.76 7.08
N THR A 198 -15.17 1.79 7.39
CA THR A 198 -15.77 2.87 8.18
C THR A 198 -15.85 2.57 9.66
N ALA A 199 -15.92 1.30 10.03
CA ALA A 199 -16.10 0.90 11.41
C ALA A 199 -14.90 1.29 12.26
N CYS A 200 -15.17 1.88 13.41
CA CYS A 200 -14.15 2.23 14.38
C CYS A 200 -14.75 2.33 15.79
N HIS A 201 -13.89 2.22 16.80
CA HIS A 201 -14.29 2.48 18.17
C HIS A 201 -14.45 3.99 18.37
N ALA A 202 -15.70 4.44 18.44
CA ALA A 202 -16.07 5.84 18.69
C ALA A 202 -17.29 5.89 19.61
N PRO A 203 -17.54 7.01 20.30
CA PRO A 203 -18.77 7.21 21.05
C PRO A 203 -20.01 7.05 20.16
N GLU A 204 -21.08 6.46 20.68
CA GLU A 204 -22.28 6.11 19.88
C GLU A 204 -22.94 7.31 19.20
N TRP A 205 -22.86 8.51 19.80
CA TRP A 205 -23.47 9.74 19.27
C TRP A 205 -22.81 10.24 17.98
N VAL A 206 -21.66 9.71 17.57
CA VAL A 206 -20.96 10.10 16.33
C VAL A 206 -21.59 9.43 15.10
N GLY A 207 -22.44 8.41 15.30
CA GLY A 207 -23.08 7.67 14.21
C GLY A 207 -22.17 6.64 13.53
N LEU A 208 -20.89 6.56 13.92
CA LEU A 208 -19.96 5.53 13.48
C LEU A 208 -20.26 4.20 14.18
N ARG A 209 -20.14 3.09 13.45
CA ARG A 209 -20.42 1.75 13.98
C ARG A 209 -19.14 1.11 14.48
N SER A 210 -19.22 0.42 15.61
CA SER A 210 -18.13 -0.43 16.06
C SER A 210 -17.86 -1.55 15.06
N PRO A 211 -16.61 -2.05 14.96
CA PRO A 211 -16.30 -3.25 14.21
C PRO A 211 -17.23 -4.41 14.61
N ARG A 212 -17.73 -5.14 13.59
CA ARG A 212 -18.72 -6.24 13.73
C ARG A 212 -18.46 -7.39 12.76
N THR A 213 -17.46 -7.26 11.90
CA THR A 213 -17.02 -8.31 10.99
C THR A 213 -15.55 -8.58 11.29
N PRO A 214 -15.05 -9.81 11.05
CA PRO A 214 -13.65 -10.10 11.26
C PRO A 214 -12.77 -9.16 10.43
N GLU A 215 -13.13 -8.83 9.19
CA GLU A 215 -12.34 -7.92 8.34
C GLU A 215 -12.17 -6.52 8.96
N ALA A 216 -13.21 -5.99 9.61
CA ALA A 216 -13.12 -4.71 10.32
C ALA A 216 -12.16 -4.79 11.53
N HIS A 217 -12.18 -5.91 12.27
CA HIS A 217 -11.27 -6.14 13.39
C HIS A 217 -9.82 -6.32 12.93
N TYR A 218 -9.61 -7.12 11.88
CA TYR A 218 -8.29 -7.33 11.27
C TYR A 218 -7.74 -6.01 10.75
N LEU A 219 -8.51 -5.27 9.94
CA LEU A 219 -8.10 -3.96 9.41
C LEU A 219 -7.69 -3.01 10.53
N SER A 220 -8.55 -2.80 11.54
CA SER A 220 -8.24 -1.91 12.66
C SER A 220 -6.97 -2.33 13.41
N SER A 221 -6.70 -3.62 13.52
CA SER A 221 -5.53 -4.15 14.22
C SER A 221 -4.25 -3.96 13.40
N VAL A 222 -4.30 -4.25 12.08
CA VAL A 222 -3.11 -4.14 11.22
C VAL A 222 -2.76 -2.70 10.88
N ASP A 223 -3.75 -1.80 10.80
CA ASP A 223 -3.53 -0.37 10.61
C ASP A 223 -2.71 0.21 11.79
N ALA A 224 -3.18 -0.04 13.01
CA ALA A 224 -2.46 0.35 14.23
C ALA A 224 -1.05 -0.28 14.30
N LEU A 225 -0.93 -1.56 13.93
CA LEU A 225 0.36 -2.27 13.91
C LEU A 225 1.32 -1.70 12.86
N SER A 226 0.84 -1.38 11.66
CA SER A 226 1.65 -0.78 10.58
C SER A 226 2.29 0.52 11.04
N GLY A 227 1.50 1.41 11.63
CA GLY A 227 2.00 2.66 12.20
C GLY A 227 2.99 2.45 13.35
N LEU A 228 2.72 1.50 14.24
CA LEU A 228 3.63 1.18 15.35
C LEU A 228 4.97 0.61 14.86
N CYS A 229 4.95 -0.28 13.86
CA CYS A 229 6.15 -0.89 13.28
C CYS A 229 7.04 0.15 12.60
N GLU A 230 6.49 1.04 11.77
CA GLU A 230 7.27 2.10 11.11
C GLU A 230 7.92 3.03 12.14
N LEU A 231 7.16 3.48 13.14
CA LEU A 231 7.68 4.31 14.22
C LEU A 231 8.76 3.58 15.03
N THR A 232 8.57 2.29 15.30
CA THR A 232 9.59 1.51 16.01
C THR A 232 10.87 1.45 15.18
N GLN A 233 10.79 1.03 13.92
CA GLN A 233 11.96 0.94 13.02
C GLN A 233 12.72 2.27 12.89
N ARG A 234 12.00 3.39 12.83
CA ARG A 234 12.58 4.73 12.67
C ARG A 234 13.28 5.26 13.93
N PHE A 235 12.79 4.88 15.10
CA PHE A 235 13.24 5.43 16.38
C PHE A 235 14.09 4.45 17.20
N SER A 236 14.14 3.17 16.86
CA SER A 236 14.95 2.15 17.51
C SER A 236 16.46 2.30 17.32
N SER A 237 17.23 1.76 18.27
CA SER A 237 18.69 1.59 18.16
C SER A 237 19.02 0.31 17.37
N LEU A 238 20.05 0.37 16.51
CA LEU A 238 20.52 -0.80 15.73
C LEU A 238 21.40 -1.77 16.54
N ASP A 239 21.98 -1.26 17.64
CA ASP A 239 22.95 -1.95 18.50
C ASP A 239 22.32 -2.36 19.85
N GLY A 240 21.00 -2.27 19.93
CA GLY A 240 20.23 -2.52 21.15
C GLY A 240 20.14 -1.31 22.08
N GLY A 241 19.33 -1.44 23.13
CA GLY A 241 19.08 -0.39 24.10
C GLY A 241 17.92 0.54 23.71
N PHE A 242 17.75 1.62 24.47
CA PHE A 242 16.75 2.65 24.16
C PHE A 242 17.16 3.45 22.92
N GLY A 243 16.24 3.56 21.97
CA GLY A 243 16.37 4.41 20.81
C GLY A 243 16.06 5.89 21.09
N ARG A 244 15.80 6.65 20.03
CA ARG A 244 15.46 8.08 20.09
C ARG A 244 14.06 8.30 20.63
N TYR A 245 13.88 9.38 21.38
CA TYR A 245 12.58 9.77 21.94
C TYR A 245 11.53 9.99 20.85
N HIS A 246 10.33 9.43 21.06
CA HIS A 246 9.13 9.77 20.30
C HIS A 246 7.89 9.76 21.21
N LYS A 247 6.97 10.70 20.96
CA LYS A 247 5.75 10.89 21.77
C LYS A 247 4.89 9.63 21.90
N ALA A 248 4.83 8.81 20.85
CA ALA A 248 4.03 7.59 20.84
C ALA A 248 4.50 6.55 21.88
N PHE A 249 5.79 6.53 22.21
CA PHE A 249 6.38 5.61 23.18
C PHE A 249 6.55 6.25 24.58
N ARG A 250 6.27 7.55 24.72
CA ARG A 250 6.62 8.34 25.92
C ARG A 250 8.10 8.19 26.31
N GLY A 251 8.97 8.02 25.31
CA GLY A 251 10.36 7.60 25.47
C GLY A 251 10.96 7.16 24.14
N GLY A 252 12.13 6.55 24.17
CA GLY A 252 12.65 5.79 23.02
C GLY A 252 12.17 4.33 23.08
N PRO A 253 11.89 3.66 21.95
CA PRO A 253 11.63 2.24 21.96
C PRO A 253 12.90 1.49 22.33
N PHE A 254 12.80 0.50 23.22
CA PHE A 254 13.93 -0.38 23.56
C PHE A 254 14.04 -1.50 22.53
N THR A 255 15.22 -1.70 21.94
CA THR A 255 15.50 -2.84 21.07
C THR A 255 16.46 -3.81 21.73
N THR A 256 16.13 -5.09 21.58
CA THR A 256 17.03 -6.18 21.96
C THR A 256 17.95 -6.49 20.78
N ILE A 257 19.23 -6.71 21.06
CA ILE A 257 20.17 -7.21 20.05
C ILE A 257 19.67 -8.57 19.57
N GLN A 258 19.61 -8.78 18.26
CA GLN A 258 19.24 -10.09 17.74
C GLN A 258 20.30 -11.12 18.12
N THR A 259 19.86 -12.31 18.55
CA THR A 259 20.76 -13.41 18.96
C THR A 259 21.77 -13.77 17.86
N SER A 260 21.39 -13.60 16.59
CA SER A 260 22.27 -13.79 15.43
C SER A 260 23.49 -12.85 15.44
N LYS A 261 23.37 -11.61 15.94
CA LYS A 261 24.48 -10.66 16.09
C LYS A 261 25.39 -11.00 17.28
N LEU A 262 24.82 -11.50 18.39
CA LEU A 262 25.58 -11.90 19.58
C LEU A 262 26.55 -13.07 19.31
N ILE A 263 26.16 -13.99 18.41
CA ILE A 263 27.00 -15.14 18.04
C ILE A 263 28.25 -14.70 17.24
N VAL A 264 28.16 -13.63 16.46
CA VAL A 264 29.29 -13.12 15.65
C VAL A 264 30.36 -12.48 16.55
N GLU A 265 29.95 -11.69 17.54
CA GLU A 265 30.89 -11.05 18.49
C GLU A 265 31.63 -12.07 19.38
N SER A 266 30.98 -13.17 19.76
CA SER A 266 31.63 -14.24 20.52
C SER A 266 32.70 -15.00 19.74
N ARG A 267 32.61 -15.05 18.40
CA ARG A 267 33.59 -15.73 17.55
C ARG A 267 34.84 -14.89 17.33
N ASP A 268 34.71 -13.57 17.27
CA ASP A 268 35.84 -12.67 17.03
C ASP A 268 36.75 -12.52 18.28
N GLN A 269 36.20 -12.71 19.48
CA GLN A 269 36.96 -12.70 20.73
C GLN A 269 37.80 -13.96 21.00
N THR A 270 37.71 -15.00 20.14
CA THR A 270 38.42 -16.28 20.34
C THR A 270 39.71 -16.44 19.51
N ARG A 271 40.19 -15.40 18.81
CA ARG A 271 41.52 -15.45 18.18
C ARG A 271 42.61 -15.34 19.26
N PRO A 272 43.44 -16.38 19.50
CA PRO A 272 44.51 -16.28 20.49
C PRO A 272 45.55 -15.26 20.02
N HIS A 273 45.91 -14.33 20.92
CA HIS A 273 47.08 -13.47 20.76
C HIS A 273 48.31 -14.35 20.50
N ARG A 274 48.82 -14.30 19.27
CA ARG A 274 50.11 -14.91 18.90
C ARG A 274 51.19 -14.15 19.67
N ARG A 275 51.69 -14.72 20.77
CA ARG A 275 52.88 -14.21 21.46
C ARG A 275 54.06 -14.38 20.52
N GLU A 276 54.59 -13.27 20.00
CA GLU A 276 55.89 -13.25 19.35
C GLU A 276 56.96 -13.48 20.41
N ASN A 277 57.50 -14.70 20.46
CA ASN A 277 58.75 -14.98 21.15
C ASN A 277 59.90 -14.49 20.27
N THR A 278 60.42 -13.30 20.53
CA THR A 278 61.76 -12.91 20.09
C THR A 278 62.78 -13.58 21.00
N ALA A 279 63.37 -14.67 20.53
CA ALA A 279 64.54 -15.29 21.14
C ALA A 279 65.80 -14.47 20.79
N SER A 280 66.58 -14.11 21.82
CA SER A 280 67.96 -13.65 21.69
C SER A 280 68.87 -14.80 21.26
N CYS A 281 69.65 -14.57 20.20
CA CYS A 281 71.06 -14.95 20.04
C CYS A 281 71.61 -14.28 18.77
#